data_AF-X0YG22-F1
#
_entry.id   AF-X0YG22-F1
#
_cell.length_a   1.000
_cell.length_b   1.000
_cell.length_c   1.000
_cell.angle_alpha   90.00
_cell.angle_beta   90.00
_cell.angle_gamma   90.00
#
_symmetry.space_group_name_H-M   'P 1'
#
loop_
_entity.id
_entity.type
_entity.pdbx_description
1 polymer ?
#
loop_
_entity_poly.entity_id
_entity_poly.type
_entity_poly.pdbx_seq_one_letter_code
_entity_poly.pdbx_strand_id
1 'polypeptide(L)'
;GIADCAREFTRARRIIMTACGTAWHAALVGEYLFEELARVPAEVEYASEFRYRNPVVNEGTVVIAVSQSGETADTLAALREAKQRGALALGIVNVVGSSIARDTDRGIYLHVGPEIGVASTKAFTGQVAVLTLLAIYLGRRKHLSQHAAEALLQGLANIPDQIAKVLECSDYAREIANNHADRENWLYLGRGYNYPTALEGALKLKEISYIHAEGLPAAEMKHGPIALISEGMPVVVIATRGTQYHKIIGNI
;
A
#
# COMPACT_ATOMS: atom_id res chain seq x y z
N GLY A 1 -1.64 11.50 19.59
CA GLY A 1 -1.99 10.47 18.57
C GLY A 1 -3.05 11.00 17.62
N ILE A 2 -3.55 10.18 16.68
CA ILE A 2 -4.58 10.61 15.70
C ILE A 2 -5.87 11.13 16.35
N ALA A 3 -6.22 10.65 17.54
CA ALA A 3 -7.38 11.12 18.30
C ALA A 3 -7.36 12.64 18.56
N ASP A 4 -6.19 13.23 18.70
CA ASP A 4 -6.04 14.67 19.00
C ASP A 4 -6.31 15.56 17.77
N CYS A 5 -6.24 15.01 16.56
CA CYS A 5 -6.60 15.69 15.31
C CYS A 5 -7.83 15.04 14.66
N ALA A 6 -8.65 14.34 15.47
CA ALA A 6 -9.79 13.58 14.98
C ALA A 6 -10.79 14.46 14.22
N ARG A 7 -11.00 15.69 14.69
CA ARG A 7 -11.98 16.62 14.12
C ARG A 7 -11.55 17.08 12.72
N GLU A 8 -10.30 17.48 12.59
CA GLU A 8 -9.66 17.92 11.35
C GLU A 8 -9.61 16.76 10.35
N PHE A 9 -9.15 15.59 10.80
CA PHE A 9 -9.05 14.40 9.96
C PHE A 9 -10.43 13.95 9.44
N THR A 10 -11.47 13.98 10.28
CA THR A 10 -12.85 13.64 9.86
C THR A 10 -13.40 14.61 8.81
N ARG A 11 -12.95 15.86 8.85
CA ARG A 11 -13.31 16.93 7.91
C ARG A 11 -12.42 16.97 6.67
N ALA A 12 -11.51 16.01 6.51
CA ALA A 12 -10.68 15.89 5.32
C ALA A 12 -11.55 15.94 4.06
N ARG A 13 -11.18 16.85 3.16
CA ARG A 13 -11.77 17.00 1.82
C ARG A 13 -11.02 16.16 0.79
N ARG A 14 -9.74 15.91 1.04
CA ARG A 14 -8.87 15.06 0.23
C ARG A 14 -7.73 14.51 1.10
N ILE A 15 -7.29 13.30 0.78
CA ILE A 15 -6.12 12.67 1.36
C ILE A 15 -5.06 12.52 0.27
N ILE A 16 -3.83 12.97 0.55
CA ILE A 16 -2.66 12.65 -0.27
C ILE A 16 -1.76 11.75 0.57
N MET A 17 -1.46 10.56 0.07
CA MET A 17 -0.42 9.70 0.65
C MET A 17 0.86 9.87 -0.13
N THR A 18 1.98 10.01 0.57
CA THR A 18 3.31 10.14 -0.04
C THR A 18 4.28 9.15 0.57
N ALA A 19 5.01 8.45 -0.30
CA ALA A 19 5.90 7.35 0.08
C ALA A 19 6.85 6.98 -1.07
N CYS A 20 7.75 6.03 -0.81
CA CYS A 20 8.67 5.46 -1.79
C CYS A 20 8.65 3.91 -1.72
N GLY A 21 8.84 3.24 -2.85
CA GLY A 21 8.98 1.78 -2.93
C GLY A 21 7.80 1.02 -2.31
N THR A 22 8.09 -0.01 -1.50
CA THR A 22 7.07 -0.82 -0.82
C THR A 22 6.05 0.00 -0.01
N ALA A 23 6.47 1.11 0.63
CA ALA A 23 5.53 1.95 1.37
C ALA A 23 4.54 2.69 0.46
N TRP A 24 4.94 2.96 -0.79
CA TRP A 24 4.07 3.51 -1.83
C TRP A 24 3.05 2.47 -2.31
N HIS A 25 3.43 1.19 -2.44
CA HIS A 25 2.45 0.12 -2.69
C HIS A 25 1.43 -0.03 -1.56
N ALA A 26 1.85 0.09 -0.29
CA ALA A 26 0.92 0.08 0.83
C ALA A 26 -0.06 1.27 0.76
N ALA A 27 0.44 2.45 0.40
CA ALA A 27 -0.38 3.63 0.22
C ALA A 27 -1.40 3.47 -0.93
N LEU A 28 -1.06 2.79 -2.03
CA LEU A 28 -2.03 2.45 -3.08
C LEU A 28 -3.17 1.57 -2.57
N VAL A 29 -2.90 0.62 -1.66
CA VAL A 29 -3.99 -0.11 -0.99
C VAL A 29 -4.85 0.85 -0.17
N GLY A 30 -4.21 1.79 0.54
CA GLY A 30 -4.87 2.86 1.28
C GLY A 30 -5.79 3.73 0.41
N GLU A 31 -5.42 4.02 -0.83
CA GLU A 31 -6.21 4.80 -1.78
C GLU A 31 -7.60 4.18 -1.98
N TYR A 32 -7.63 2.92 -2.41
CA TYR A 32 -8.87 2.16 -2.56
C TYR A 32 -9.67 2.11 -1.25
N LEU A 33 -9.01 1.91 -0.10
CA LEU A 33 -9.67 1.83 1.20
C LEU A 33 -10.33 3.15 1.61
N PHE A 34 -9.65 4.28 1.47
CA PHE A 34 -10.21 5.59 1.82
C PHE A 34 -11.36 5.97 0.90
N GLU A 35 -11.25 5.69 -0.39
CA GLU A 35 -12.33 5.96 -1.33
C GLU A 35 -13.53 5.05 -1.10
N GLU A 36 -13.32 3.75 -0.90
CA GLU A 36 -14.40 2.79 -0.69
C GLU A 36 -15.10 2.98 0.66
N LEU A 37 -14.32 3.09 1.74
CA LEU A 37 -14.86 3.06 3.12
C LEU A 37 -15.16 4.45 3.67
N ALA A 38 -14.44 5.48 3.23
CA ALA A 38 -14.58 6.85 3.75
C ALA A 38 -15.16 7.84 2.72
N ARG A 39 -15.24 7.47 1.42
CA ARG A 39 -15.72 8.33 0.32
C ARG A 39 -15.00 9.69 0.32
N VAL A 40 -13.71 9.66 0.68
CA VAL A 40 -12.81 10.81 0.63
C VAL A 40 -11.89 10.58 -0.57
N PRO A 41 -11.80 11.53 -1.52
CA PRO A 41 -10.83 11.45 -2.59
C PRO A 41 -9.43 11.21 -2.03
N ALA A 42 -8.77 10.17 -2.52
CA ALA A 42 -7.43 9.80 -2.10
C ALA A 42 -6.52 9.77 -3.32
N GLU A 43 -5.29 10.23 -3.15
CA GLU A 43 -4.25 10.20 -4.19
C GLU A 43 -2.97 9.64 -3.56
N VAL A 44 -2.21 8.88 -4.34
CA VAL A 44 -0.90 8.36 -3.92
C VAL A 44 0.18 8.88 -4.83
N GLU A 45 1.16 9.53 -4.23
CA GLU A 45 2.18 10.27 -4.96
C GLU A 45 3.57 9.74 -4.62
N TYR A 46 4.35 9.50 -5.67
CA TYR A 46 5.78 9.28 -5.50
C TYR A 46 6.37 10.50 -4.81
N ALA A 47 7.00 10.30 -3.66
CA ALA A 47 7.46 11.43 -2.86
C ALA A 47 8.51 12.29 -3.59
N SER A 48 9.33 11.66 -4.43
CA SER A 48 10.29 12.35 -5.30
C SER A 48 9.57 13.32 -6.23
N GLU A 49 8.53 12.87 -6.92
CA GLU A 49 7.80 13.66 -7.91
C GLU A 49 6.93 14.75 -7.27
N PHE A 50 6.30 14.45 -6.13
CA PHE A 50 5.41 15.37 -5.43
C PHE A 50 6.10 16.71 -5.11
N ARG A 51 7.36 16.64 -4.70
CA ARG A 51 8.17 17.82 -4.36
C ARG A 51 8.45 18.72 -5.56
N TYR A 52 8.69 18.14 -6.74
CA TYR A 52 9.20 18.91 -7.89
C TYR A 52 8.12 19.45 -8.82
N ARG A 53 6.83 19.14 -8.58
CA ARG A 53 5.72 19.51 -9.48
C ARG A 53 4.81 20.64 -9.01
N ASN A 54 5.19 21.41 -7.99
CA ASN A 54 4.35 22.45 -7.37
C ASN A 54 2.94 21.92 -7.01
N PRO A 55 2.84 21.03 -6.00
CA PRO A 55 1.61 20.28 -5.76
C PRO A 55 0.46 21.18 -5.33
N VAL A 56 -0.74 20.86 -5.86
CA VAL A 56 -1.98 21.49 -5.42
C VAL A 56 -2.28 21.00 -4.02
N VAL A 57 -2.30 21.92 -3.04
CA VAL A 57 -2.65 21.63 -1.64
C VAL A 57 -3.69 22.67 -1.23
N ASN A 58 -4.94 22.23 -1.12
CA ASN A 58 -6.08 23.09 -0.80
C ASN A 58 -6.49 22.95 0.67
N GLU A 59 -7.29 23.88 1.17
CA GLU A 59 -7.86 23.81 2.52
C GLU A 59 -8.59 22.47 2.75
N GLY A 60 -8.31 21.84 3.90
CA GLY A 60 -8.86 20.53 4.26
C GLY A 60 -8.14 19.35 3.59
N THR A 61 -6.98 19.58 2.96
CA THR A 61 -6.06 18.51 2.54
C THR A 61 -5.39 17.89 3.77
N VAL A 62 -5.39 16.56 3.82
CA VAL A 62 -4.58 15.78 4.75
C VAL A 62 -3.47 15.10 3.96
N VAL A 63 -2.22 15.29 4.37
CA VAL A 63 -1.08 14.55 3.83
C VAL A 63 -0.69 13.45 4.80
N ILE A 64 -0.46 12.23 4.29
CA ILE A 64 -0.02 11.08 5.09
C ILE A 64 1.32 10.59 4.53
N ALA A 65 2.40 10.81 5.28
CA ALA A 65 3.70 10.23 4.98
C ALA A 65 3.76 8.78 5.48
N VAL A 66 4.00 7.83 4.58
CA VAL A 66 4.15 6.41 4.91
C VAL A 66 5.61 6.02 4.75
N SER A 67 6.28 5.65 5.85
CA SER A 67 7.71 5.29 5.81
C SER A 67 8.08 4.35 6.95
N GLN A 68 8.72 3.23 6.64
CA GLN A 68 9.21 2.30 7.66
C GLN A 68 10.24 2.98 8.58
N SER A 69 11.27 3.58 7.99
CA SER A 69 12.37 4.19 8.73
C SER A 69 11.98 5.54 9.33
N GLY A 70 11.02 6.22 8.72
CA GLY A 70 10.69 7.59 9.06
C GLY A 70 11.80 8.59 8.71
N GLU A 71 12.78 8.18 7.90
CA GLU A 71 13.97 8.95 7.48
C GLU A 71 14.12 9.05 5.95
N THR A 72 13.18 8.48 5.17
CA THR A 72 13.22 8.57 3.70
C THR A 72 13.17 10.03 3.25
N ALA A 73 14.28 10.51 2.68
CA ALA A 73 14.49 11.94 2.41
C ALA A 73 13.41 12.56 1.53
N ASP A 74 13.04 11.89 0.44
CA ASP A 74 11.99 12.37 -0.46
C ASP A 74 10.62 12.42 0.23
N THR A 75 10.28 11.40 1.03
CA THR A 75 9.03 11.36 1.80
C THR A 75 8.98 12.48 2.85
N LEU A 76 10.09 12.72 3.55
CA LEU A 76 10.20 13.82 4.51
C LEU A 76 10.07 15.19 3.82
N ALA A 77 10.69 15.35 2.65
CA ALA A 77 10.60 16.59 1.88
C ALA A 77 9.18 16.84 1.36
N ALA A 78 8.53 15.82 0.80
CA ALA A 78 7.14 15.90 0.33
C ALA A 78 6.17 16.24 1.47
N LEU A 79 6.36 15.63 2.65
CA LEU A 79 5.59 15.95 3.85
C LEU A 79 5.74 17.42 4.25
N ARG A 80 6.98 17.91 4.35
CA ARG A 80 7.27 19.31 4.71
C ARG A 80 6.65 20.27 3.70
N GLU A 81 6.76 19.98 2.42
CA GLU A 81 6.19 20.79 1.33
C GLU A 81 4.66 20.90 1.47
N ALA A 82 3.97 19.77 1.66
CA ALA A 82 2.52 19.77 1.85
C ALA A 82 2.11 20.51 3.13
N LYS A 83 2.86 20.33 4.23
CA LYS A 83 2.61 21.00 5.50
C LYS A 83 2.80 22.51 5.40
N GLN A 84 3.86 22.98 4.74
CA GLN A 84 4.10 24.41 4.50
C GLN A 84 2.97 25.08 3.71
N ARG A 85 2.28 24.30 2.86
CA ARG A 85 1.09 24.74 2.11
C ARG A 85 -0.22 24.62 2.89
N GLY A 86 -0.17 24.24 4.16
CA GLY A 86 -1.32 24.20 5.06
C GLY A 86 -2.07 22.87 5.12
N ALA A 87 -1.51 21.76 4.60
CA ALA A 87 -2.08 20.44 4.83
C ALA A 87 -1.91 20.02 6.30
N LEU A 88 -2.90 19.29 6.83
CA LEU A 88 -2.71 18.52 8.07
C LEU A 88 -1.73 17.38 7.80
N ALA A 89 -0.62 17.35 8.52
CA ALA A 89 0.48 16.41 8.29
C ALA A 89 0.37 15.20 9.23
N LEU A 90 0.16 14.02 8.65
CA LEU A 90 0.12 12.75 9.38
C LEU A 90 1.29 11.84 9.02
N GLY A 91 1.77 11.06 9.98
CA GLY A 91 2.83 10.06 9.78
C GLY A 91 2.41 8.64 10.13
N ILE A 92 2.70 7.70 9.25
CA ILE A 92 2.64 6.26 9.53
C ILE A 92 4.07 5.73 9.47
N VAL A 93 4.67 5.52 10.64
CA VAL A 93 6.10 5.22 10.79
C VAL A 93 6.37 4.06 11.74
N ASN A 94 7.50 3.38 11.63
CA ASN A 94 7.86 2.32 12.59
C ASN A 94 8.84 2.80 13.66
N VAL A 95 9.76 3.71 13.30
CA VAL A 95 10.84 4.17 14.18
C VAL A 95 10.39 5.36 15.03
N VAL A 96 10.45 5.20 16.35
CA VAL A 96 10.10 6.24 17.31
C VAL A 96 11.14 7.37 17.26
N GLY A 97 10.66 8.62 17.23
CA GLY A 97 11.54 9.80 17.26
C GLY A 97 12.23 10.11 15.92
N SER A 98 11.87 9.41 14.84
CA SER A 98 12.39 9.68 13.50
C SER A 98 12.05 11.11 13.02
N SER A 99 12.71 11.57 11.97
CA SER A 99 12.47 12.89 11.38
C SER A 99 11.03 13.09 10.93
N ILE A 100 10.44 12.12 10.22
CA ILE A 100 9.01 12.15 9.85
C ILE A 100 8.11 12.15 11.10
N ALA A 101 8.44 11.36 12.13
CA ALA A 101 7.66 11.33 13.36
C ALA A 101 7.63 12.68 14.08
N ARG A 102 8.73 13.45 14.01
CA ARG A 102 8.85 14.78 14.64
C ARG A 102 8.19 15.90 13.85
N ASP A 103 8.15 15.78 12.52
CA ASP A 103 7.67 16.85 11.65
C ASP A 103 6.18 16.74 11.32
N THR A 104 5.56 15.59 11.58
CA THR A 104 4.11 15.41 11.45
C THR A 104 3.37 16.11 12.58
N ASP A 105 2.15 16.56 12.32
CA ASP A 105 1.28 17.07 13.37
C ASP A 105 0.86 15.93 14.29
N ARG A 106 0.50 14.77 13.73
CA ARG A 106 0.20 13.54 14.46
C ARG A 106 0.62 12.32 13.65
N GLY A 107 0.66 11.16 14.29
CA GLY A 107 0.99 9.93 13.59
C GLY A 107 0.62 8.67 14.34
N ILE A 108 0.92 7.54 13.70
CA ILE A 108 0.77 6.19 14.21
C ILE A 108 2.12 5.50 14.08
N TYR A 109 2.56 4.88 15.17
CA TYR A 109 3.66 3.94 15.14
C TYR A 109 3.16 2.55 14.76
N LEU A 110 3.79 1.90 13.78
CA LEU A 110 3.37 0.58 13.28
C LEU A 110 3.51 -0.52 14.33
N HIS A 111 4.47 -0.39 15.25
CA HIS A 111 4.79 -1.39 16.27
C HIS A 111 5.08 -2.80 15.72
N VAL A 112 5.66 -2.89 14.51
CA VAL A 112 6.06 -4.18 13.91
C VAL A 112 7.47 -4.63 14.35
N GLY A 113 8.09 -3.88 15.26
CA GLY A 113 9.47 -4.10 15.71
C GLY A 113 10.52 -3.75 14.64
N PRO A 114 11.82 -3.82 14.97
CA PRO A 114 12.90 -3.49 14.02
C PRO A 114 12.88 -4.38 12.79
N GLU A 115 13.08 -3.82 11.60
CA GLU A 115 13.21 -4.56 10.34
C GLU A 115 14.65 -4.41 9.86
N ILE A 116 15.38 -5.52 9.82
CA ILE A 116 16.83 -5.55 9.51
C ILE A 116 17.06 -5.86 8.03
N GLY A 117 16.17 -6.66 7.42
CA GLY A 117 16.23 -6.95 5.99
C GLY A 117 16.02 -5.69 5.16
N VAL A 118 16.73 -5.59 4.04
CA VAL A 118 16.63 -4.46 3.10
C VAL A 118 15.24 -4.44 2.45
N ALA A 119 14.77 -5.60 2.02
CA ALA A 119 13.42 -5.75 1.46
C ALA A 119 12.38 -5.72 2.60
N SER A 120 11.52 -4.70 2.57
CA SER A 120 10.39 -4.57 3.51
C SER A 120 9.43 -5.76 3.38
N THR A 121 8.97 -6.27 4.52
CA THR A 121 8.01 -7.40 4.60
C THR A 121 6.91 -7.11 5.62
N LYS A 122 7.23 -7.20 6.91
CA LYS A 122 6.27 -6.93 7.99
C LYS A 122 5.87 -5.47 8.06
N ALA A 123 6.75 -4.54 7.67
CA ALA A 123 6.40 -3.13 7.60
C ALA A 123 5.32 -2.86 6.55
N PHE A 124 5.36 -3.52 5.39
CA PHE A 124 4.29 -3.45 4.38
C PHE A 124 2.94 -3.87 4.95
N THR A 125 2.86 -5.07 5.54
CA THR A 125 1.60 -5.57 6.10
C THR A 125 1.11 -4.71 7.27
N GLY A 126 2.02 -4.19 8.10
CA GLY A 126 1.69 -3.26 9.18
C GLY A 126 1.13 -1.92 8.65
N GLN A 127 1.71 -1.38 7.58
CA GLN A 127 1.21 -0.17 6.92
C GLN A 127 -0.19 -0.38 6.37
N VAL A 128 -0.43 -1.51 5.67
CA VAL A 128 -1.76 -1.85 5.14
C VAL A 128 -2.78 -1.99 6.28
N ALA A 129 -2.43 -2.65 7.38
CA ALA A 129 -3.31 -2.79 8.54
C ALA A 129 -3.67 -1.42 9.16
N VAL A 130 -2.69 -0.55 9.36
CA VAL A 130 -2.91 0.81 9.89
C VAL A 130 -3.75 1.66 8.94
N LEU A 131 -3.49 1.62 7.63
CA LEU A 131 -4.28 2.32 6.63
C LEU A 131 -5.73 1.82 6.61
N THR A 132 -5.95 0.51 6.76
CA THR A 132 -7.28 -0.08 6.89
C THR A 132 -8.00 0.45 8.12
N LEU A 133 -7.33 0.47 9.28
CA LEU A 133 -7.90 1.00 10.52
C LEU A 133 -8.25 2.49 10.39
N LEU A 134 -7.40 3.29 9.75
CA LEU A 134 -7.66 4.71 9.48
C LEU A 134 -8.86 4.91 8.54
N ALA A 135 -8.96 4.11 7.49
CA ALA A 135 -10.10 4.16 6.55
C ALA A 135 -11.41 3.78 7.25
N ILE A 136 -11.42 2.72 8.06
CA ILE A 136 -12.58 2.34 8.90
C ILE A 136 -12.92 3.47 9.87
N TYR A 137 -11.92 4.05 10.53
CA TYR A 137 -12.10 5.14 11.49
C TYR A 137 -12.78 6.37 10.86
N LEU A 138 -12.36 6.77 9.65
CA LEU A 138 -13.01 7.84 8.90
C LEU A 138 -14.40 7.42 8.39
N GLY A 139 -14.52 6.20 7.85
CA GLY A 139 -15.77 5.66 7.34
C GLY A 139 -16.87 5.67 8.38
N ARG A 140 -16.57 5.25 9.62
CA ARG A 140 -17.53 5.23 10.74
C ARG A 140 -18.07 6.61 11.11
N ARG A 141 -17.34 7.68 10.81
CA ARG A 141 -17.76 9.06 11.04
C ARG A 141 -18.44 9.69 9.82
N LYS A 142 -18.60 8.93 8.74
CA LYS A 142 -19.24 9.35 7.50
C LYS A 142 -20.43 8.43 7.20
N HIS A 143 -20.21 7.32 6.51
CA HIS A 143 -21.29 6.49 5.94
C HIS A 143 -21.10 4.98 6.17
N LEU A 144 -19.97 4.52 6.71
CA LEU A 144 -19.75 3.11 7.00
C LEU A 144 -20.61 2.71 8.20
N SER A 145 -21.50 1.73 8.01
CA SER A 145 -22.38 1.24 9.08
C SER A 145 -21.58 0.56 10.20
N GLN A 146 -22.17 0.46 11.39
CA GLN A 146 -21.51 -0.19 12.52
C GLN A 146 -21.22 -1.66 12.21
N HIS A 147 -22.24 -2.36 11.69
CA HIS A 147 -22.14 -3.76 11.30
C HIS A 147 -21.05 -4.00 10.25
N ALA A 148 -20.95 -3.15 9.22
CA ALA A 148 -19.90 -3.29 8.20
C ALA A 148 -18.50 -3.09 8.79
N ALA A 149 -18.33 -2.12 9.69
CA ALA A 149 -17.04 -1.92 10.36
C ALA A 149 -16.68 -3.05 11.31
N GLU A 150 -17.64 -3.59 12.06
CA GLU A 150 -17.42 -4.77 12.93
C GLU A 150 -16.98 -5.97 12.11
N ALA A 151 -17.59 -6.21 10.94
CA ALA A 151 -17.16 -7.27 10.02
C ALA A 151 -15.72 -7.07 9.52
N LEU A 152 -15.33 -5.84 9.15
CA LEU A 152 -13.96 -5.52 8.73
C LEU A 152 -12.95 -5.68 9.88
N LEU A 153 -13.30 -5.22 11.08
CA LEU A 153 -12.45 -5.35 12.27
C LEU A 153 -12.28 -6.82 12.68
N GLN A 154 -13.33 -7.63 12.58
CA GLN A 154 -13.24 -9.08 12.78
C GLN A 154 -12.34 -9.73 11.72
N GLY A 155 -12.44 -9.29 10.47
CA GLY A 155 -11.52 -9.69 9.40
C GLY A 155 -10.06 -9.40 9.76
N LEU A 156 -9.76 -8.16 10.18
CA LEU A 156 -8.42 -7.75 10.64
C LEU A 156 -7.92 -8.59 11.83
N ALA A 157 -8.79 -8.88 12.80
CA ALA A 157 -8.43 -9.70 13.96
C ALA A 157 -8.03 -11.13 13.57
N ASN A 158 -8.57 -11.66 12.47
CA ASN A 158 -8.28 -13.00 11.97
C ASN A 158 -7.04 -13.05 11.05
N ILE A 159 -6.45 -11.91 10.66
CA ILE A 159 -5.29 -11.85 9.74
C ILE A 159 -4.08 -12.66 10.26
N PRO A 160 -3.70 -12.62 11.55
CA PRO A 160 -2.56 -13.42 12.04
C PRO A 160 -2.72 -14.92 11.75
N ASP A 161 -3.91 -15.49 11.99
CA ASP A 161 -4.20 -16.90 11.72
C ASP A 161 -4.19 -17.21 10.22
N GLN A 162 -4.66 -16.27 9.40
CA GLN A 162 -4.61 -16.41 7.94
C GLN A 162 -3.17 -16.35 7.41
N ILE A 163 -2.33 -15.48 7.95
CA ILE A 163 -0.90 -15.44 7.62
C ILE A 163 -0.23 -16.75 8.02
N ALA A 164 -0.51 -17.29 9.20
CA ALA A 164 0.04 -18.57 9.64
C ALA A 164 -0.27 -19.69 8.63
N LYS A 165 -1.52 -19.76 8.14
CA LYS A 165 -1.92 -20.71 7.09
C LYS A 165 -1.22 -20.48 5.76
N VAL A 166 -1.03 -19.22 5.35
CA VAL A 166 -0.29 -18.90 4.11
C VAL A 166 1.17 -19.34 4.21
N LEU A 167 1.79 -19.23 5.39
CA LEU A 167 3.17 -19.66 5.61
C LEU A 167 3.35 -21.19 5.50
N GLU A 168 2.29 -21.99 5.70
CA GLU A 168 2.32 -23.45 5.45
C GLU A 168 2.58 -23.77 3.96
N CYS A 169 2.29 -22.84 3.04
CA CYS A 169 2.54 -23.01 1.60
C CYS A 169 4.00 -22.77 1.20
N SER A 170 4.93 -22.56 2.15
CA SER A 170 6.32 -22.20 1.86
C SER A 170 7.06 -23.22 0.99
N ASP A 171 6.82 -24.51 1.19
CA ASP A 171 7.48 -25.56 0.40
C ASP A 171 6.97 -25.59 -1.05
N TYR A 172 5.68 -25.36 -1.25
CA TYR A 172 5.09 -25.24 -2.58
C TYR A 172 5.60 -23.99 -3.32
N ALA A 173 5.71 -22.86 -2.62
CA ALA A 173 6.30 -21.65 -3.18
C ALA A 173 7.78 -21.88 -3.58
N ARG A 174 8.53 -22.66 -2.78
CA ARG A 174 9.91 -23.04 -3.10
C ARG A 174 9.99 -23.92 -4.34
N GLU A 175 9.07 -24.87 -4.51
CA GLU A 175 9.00 -25.71 -5.71
C GLU A 175 8.78 -24.87 -6.98
N ILE A 176 7.81 -23.95 -6.95
CA ILE A 176 7.56 -23.01 -8.06
C ILE A 176 8.81 -22.19 -8.34
N ALA A 177 9.45 -21.63 -7.31
CA ALA A 177 10.65 -20.83 -7.49
C ALA A 177 11.79 -21.64 -8.14
N ASN A 178 12.01 -22.89 -7.70
CA ASN A 178 13.05 -23.77 -8.27
C ASN A 178 12.79 -24.10 -9.75
N ASN A 179 11.52 -24.32 -10.13
CA ASN A 179 11.15 -24.65 -11.51
C ASN A 179 11.28 -23.49 -12.49
N HIS A 180 11.42 -22.26 -11.99
CA HIS A 180 11.44 -21.04 -12.80
C HIS A 180 12.60 -20.10 -12.48
N ALA A 181 13.60 -20.57 -11.72
CA ALA A 181 14.75 -19.77 -11.30
C ALA A 181 15.65 -19.33 -12.47
N ASP A 182 15.59 -20.04 -13.60
CA ASP A 182 16.30 -19.75 -14.84
C ASP A 182 15.62 -18.67 -15.71
N ARG A 183 14.42 -18.20 -15.31
CA ARG A 183 13.63 -17.24 -16.08
C ARG A 183 13.97 -15.81 -15.70
N GLU A 184 14.41 -15.05 -16.69
CA GLU A 184 14.85 -13.66 -16.51
C GLU A 184 13.72 -12.65 -16.42
N ASN A 185 12.53 -12.97 -16.96
CA ASN A 185 11.39 -12.06 -17.04
C ASN A 185 10.14 -12.68 -16.40
N TRP A 186 9.50 -11.94 -15.48
CA TRP A 186 8.28 -12.36 -14.78
C TRP A 186 7.21 -11.28 -14.83
N LEU A 187 5.95 -11.70 -14.95
CA LEU A 187 4.80 -10.79 -14.93
C LEU A 187 3.92 -11.07 -13.72
N TYR A 188 3.52 -10.02 -13.01
CA TYR A 188 2.60 -10.08 -11.88
C TYR A 188 1.34 -9.30 -12.23
N LEU A 189 0.18 -9.95 -12.13
CA LEU A 189 -1.11 -9.37 -12.51
C LEU A 189 -2.08 -9.33 -11.33
N GLY A 190 -2.70 -8.19 -11.13
CA GLY A 190 -3.70 -7.99 -10.09
C GLY A 190 -4.76 -6.95 -10.48
N ARG A 191 -5.86 -6.89 -9.73
CA ARG A 191 -6.94 -5.92 -9.97
C ARG A 191 -7.53 -5.41 -8.66
N GLY A 192 -7.90 -4.13 -8.62
CA GLY A 192 -8.38 -3.48 -7.40
C GLY A 192 -7.30 -3.57 -6.31
N TYR A 193 -7.68 -3.99 -5.11
CA TYR A 193 -6.73 -4.21 -3.99
C TYR A 193 -5.55 -5.14 -4.33
N ASN A 194 -5.70 -6.04 -5.31
CA ASN A 194 -4.63 -6.94 -5.70
C ASN A 194 -3.64 -6.34 -6.70
N TYR A 195 -3.94 -5.20 -7.33
CA TYR A 195 -2.98 -4.54 -8.22
C TYR A 195 -1.75 -4.03 -7.44
N PRO A 196 -1.90 -3.29 -6.32
CA PRO A 196 -0.76 -2.95 -5.47
C PRO A 196 -0.01 -4.17 -4.94
N THR A 197 -0.71 -5.27 -4.66
CA THR A 197 -0.07 -6.54 -4.26
C THR A 197 0.77 -7.15 -5.39
N ALA A 198 0.32 -7.06 -6.65
CA ALA A 198 1.08 -7.50 -7.81
C ALA A 198 2.35 -6.66 -8.02
N LEU A 199 2.25 -5.33 -7.85
CA LEU A 199 3.40 -4.43 -7.85
C LEU A 199 4.41 -4.79 -6.75
N GLU A 200 3.94 -5.06 -5.54
CA GLU A 200 4.80 -5.44 -4.42
C GLU A 200 5.49 -6.78 -4.65
N GLY A 201 4.76 -7.79 -5.16
CA GLY A 201 5.35 -9.09 -5.51
C GLY A 201 6.46 -8.97 -6.55
N ALA A 202 6.22 -8.20 -7.61
CA ALA A 202 7.24 -7.90 -8.62
C ALA A 202 8.44 -7.13 -8.05
N LEU A 203 8.21 -6.17 -7.16
CA LEU A 203 9.30 -5.43 -6.49
C LEU A 203 10.15 -6.36 -5.62
N LYS A 204 9.53 -7.24 -4.82
CA LYS A 204 10.28 -8.20 -3.99
C LYS A 204 11.16 -9.11 -4.85
N LEU A 205 10.62 -9.64 -5.95
CA LEU A 205 11.40 -10.48 -6.85
C LEU A 205 12.61 -9.71 -7.42
N LYS A 206 12.40 -8.49 -7.94
CA LYS A 206 13.49 -7.61 -8.41
C LYS A 206 14.57 -7.36 -7.35
N GLU A 207 14.17 -7.02 -6.13
CA GLU A 207 15.09 -6.60 -5.08
C GLU A 207 16.03 -7.72 -4.61
N ILE A 208 15.55 -8.97 -4.57
CA ILE A 208 16.28 -10.06 -3.91
C ILE A 208 16.83 -11.10 -4.89
N SER A 209 16.29 -11.21 -6.10
CA SER A 209 16.77 -12.17 -7.11
C SER A 209 17.38 -11.52 -8.36
N TYR A 210 17.22 -10.20 -8.53
CA TYR A 210 17.66 -9.45 -9.71
C TYR A 210 16.96 -9.85 -11.02
N ILE A 211 15.91 -10.68 -10.94
CA ILE A 211 15.06 -11.03 -12.07
C ILE A 211 14.23 -9.80 -12.45
N HIS A 212 14.08 -9.56 -13.75
CA HIS A 212 13.22 -8.50 -14.24
C HIS A 212 11.75 -8.89 -14.03
N ALA A 213 11.11 -8.27 -13.05
CA ALA A 213 9.71 -8.52 -12.75
C ALA A 213 8.88 -7.23 -12.84
N GLU A 214 7.73 -7.34 -13.50
CA GLU A 214 6.81 -6.23 -13.71
C GLU A 214 5.43 -6.55 -13.12
N GLY A 215 4.87 -5.60 -12.36
CA GLY A 215 3.52 -5.68 -11.82
C GLY A 215 2.58 -4.79 -12.60
N LEU A 216 1.43 -5.30 -13.03
CA LEU A 216 0.50 -4.57 -13.89
C LEU A 216 -0.96 -4.76 -13.45
N PRO A 217 -1.84 -3.79 -13.73
CA PRO A 217 -3.26 -4.03 -13.66
C PRO A 217 -3.64 -5.11 -14.68
N ALA A 218 -4.31 -6.17 -14.23
CA ALA A 218 -4.62 -7.33 -15.08
C ALA A 218 -5.44 -6.96 -16.34
N ALA A 219 -6.22 -5.88 -16.30
CA ALA A 219 -6.99 -5.40 -17.44
C ALA A 219 -6.13 -4.72 -18.52
N GLU A 220 -4.99 -4.14 -18.14
CA GLU A 220 -4.09 -3.42 -19.06
C GLU A 220 -3.24 -4.37 -19.90
N MET A 221 -3.20 -5.67 -19.56
CA MET A 221 -2.40 -6.66 -20.27
C MET A 221 -2.64 -6.64 -21.79
N LYS A 222 -3.91 -6.51 -22.22
CA LYS A 222 -4.29 -6.51 -23.66
C LYS A 222 -3.97 -5.20 -24.38
N HIS A 223 -3.55 -4.17 -23.66
CA HIS A 223 -3.31 -2.82 -24.18
C HIS A 223 -1.83 -2.50 -24.43
N GLY A 224 -1.00 -3.55 -24.63
CA GLY A 224 0.43 -3.42 -24.95
C GLY A 224 1.29 -4.52 -24.31
N PRO A 225 1.23 -4.72 -22.98
CA PRO A 225 2.10 -5.65 -22.26
C PRO A 225 2.04 -7.11 -22.75
N ILE A 226 0.92 -7.54 -23.34
CA ILE A 226 0.79 -8.87 -23.95
C ILE A 226 1.85 -9.17 -25.01
N ALA A 227 2.42 -8.13 -25.66
CA ALA A 227 3.48 -8.29 -26.65
C ALA A 227 4.82 -8.76 -26.04
N LEU A 228 5.00 -8.61 -24.73
CA LEU A 228 6.19 -9.10 -24.00
C LEU A 228 6.06 -10.55 -23.55
N ILE A 229 4.87 -11.14 -23.63
CA ILE A 229 4.65 -12.52 -23.21
C ILE A 229 5.29 -13.46 -24.24
N SER A 230 6.30 -14.21 -23.80
CA SER A 230 6.97 -15.24 -24.59
C SER A 230 6.74 -16.62 -23.98
N GLU A 231 6.99 -17.66 -24.77
CA GLU A 231 6.95 -19.05 -24.29
C GLU A 231 7.87 -19.23 -23.08
N GLY A 232 7.34 -19.85 -22.01
CA GLY A 232 8.07 -20.11 -20.78
C GLY A 232 8.25 -18.91 -19.84
N MET A 233 7.71 -17.73 -20.16
CA MET A 233 7.68 -16.59 -19.23
C MET A 233 6.68 -16.85 -18.09
N PRO A 234 7.10 -16.83 -16.81
CA PRO A 234 6.18 -16.99 -15.69
C PRO A 234 5.24 -15.79 -15.54
N VAL A 235 3.94 -16.08 -15.36
CA VAL A 235 2.90 -15.09 -15.07
C VAL A 235 2.20 -15.45 -13.76
N VAL A 236 2.35 -14.60 -12.75
CA VAL A 236 1.72 -14.74 -11.44
C VAL A 236 0.45 -13.90 -11.39
N VAL A 237 -0.71 -14.54 -11.19
CA VAL A 237 -2.00 -13.85 -11.17
C VAL A 237 -2.65 -13.95 -9.79
N ILE A 238 -2.97 -12.81 -9.18
CA ILE A 238 -3.60 -12.74 -7.86
C ILE A 238 -5.13 -12.77 -8.03
N ALA A 239 -5.72 -13.97 -7.96
CA ALA A 239 -7.12 -14.23 -8.24
C ALA A 239 -7.94 -14.59 -6.97
N THR A 240 -8.12 -13.64 -6.07
CA THR A 240 -8.98 -13.83 -4.87
C THR A 240 -10.46 -13.95 -5.25
N ARG A 241 -11.23 -14.78 -4.54
CA ARG A 241 -12.70 -14.95 -4.72
C ARG A 241 -13.50 -13.73 -4.24
N GLY A 242 -13.32 -12.60 -4.91
CA GLY A 242 -14.05 -11.35 -4.70
C GLY A 242 -14.90 -10.95 -5.91
N THR A 243 -15.43 -9.72 -5.88
CA THR A 243 -16.29 -9.17 -6.94
C THR A 243 -15.64 -9.13 -8.32
N GLN A 244 -14.30 -9.13 -8.39
CA GLN A 244 -13.55 -9.09 -9.64
C GLN A 244 -13.07 -10.48 -10.13
N TYR A 245 -13.37 -11.57 -9.40
CA TYR A 245 -12.83 -12.90 -9.70
C TYR A 245 -13.07 -13.35 -11.14
N HIS A 246 -14.32 -13.30 -11.62
CA HIS A 246 -14.65 -13.68 -12.99
C HIS A 246 -13.92 -12.84 -14.05
N LYS A 247 -13.65 -11.57 -13.76
CA LYS A 247 -12.90 -10.71 -14.69
C LYS A 247 -11.42 -11.02 -14.70
N ILE A 248 -10.86 -11.48 -13.58
CA ILE A 248 -9.45 -11.92 -13.51
C ILE A 248 -9.30 -13.25 -14.24
N ILE A 249 -10.19 -14.22 -13.97
CA ILE A 249 -10.17 -15.53 -14.65
C ILE A 249 -10.32 -15.38 -16.16
N GLY A 250 -11.14 -14.45 -16.67
CA GLY A 250 -11.23 -14.20 -18.11
C GLY A 250 -9.98 -13.59 -18.77
N ASN A 251 -8.96 -13.24 -17.99
CA ASN A 251 -7.65 -12.77 -18.47
C ASN A 251 -6.55 -13.85 -18.37
N ILE A 252 -6.86 -15.02 -17.81
CA ILE A 252 -5.99 -16.20 -17.78
C ILE A 252 -6.41 -17.12 -18.93
#